data_AF-A0AB39NPT1-F1
#
_entry.id   AF-A0AB39NPT1-F1
#
_cell.length_a   1.000
_cell.length_b   1.000
_cell.length_c   1.000
_cell.angle_alpha   90.00
_cell.angle_beta   90.00
_cell.angle_gamma   90.00
#
_symmetry.space_group_name_H-M   'P 1'
#
loop_
_entity.id
_entity.type
_entity.pdbx_description
1 polymer ?
#
loop_
_entity_poly.entity_id
_entity_poly.type
_entity_poly.pdbx_seq_one_letter_code
_entity_poly.pdbx_strand_id
1 'polypeptide(L)'
;MTVPTYSVADRFASWERLICRLEPGWDGDDFYPISAYDNDLDSRDALDQVMRALPEEANEGPLGQLLARLDTRFRAATVPDPELSLRPWVRPTTERPEEELGEWWKRKPVRVPWPE
;
A
#
# COMPACT_ATOMS: atom_id res chain seq x y z
N MET A 1 6.41 19.79 18.67
CA MET A 1 6.88 19.70 17.27
C MET A 1 5.83 18.93 16.49
N THR A 2 5.32 19.48 15.38
CA THR A 2 4.40 18.76 14.49
C THR A 2 5.23 17.90 13.54
N VAL A 3 5.05 16.58 13.60
CA VAL A 3 5.62 15.68 12.58
C VAL A 3 4.95 15.99 11.24
N PRO A 4 5.70 16.08 10.13
CA PRO A 4 5.09 16.28 8.83
C PRO A 4 4.14 15.12 8.51
N THR A 5 2.87 15.42 8.19
CA THR A 5 1.82 14.43 7.87
C THR A 5 2.21 13.44 6.77
N TYR A 6 3.14 13.85 5.90
CA TYR A 6 3.70 13.05 4.83
C TYR A 6 5.18 12.78 5.07
N SER A 7 5.54 12.33 6.27
CA SER A 7 6.88 11.83 6.55
C SER A 7 7.09 10.44 5.93
N VAL A 8 8.35 10.00 5.81
CA VAL A 8 8.66 8.63 5.39
C VAL A 8 8.11 7.62 6.41
N ALA A 9 8.24 7.94 7.71
CA ALA A 9 7.73 7.11 8.79
C ALA A 9 6.19 6.95 8.71
N ASP A 10 5.46 8.02 8.41
CA ASP A 10 3.99 7.95 8.28
C ASP A 10 3.57 7.10 7.09
N ARG A 11 4.31 7.13 5.98
CA ARG A 11 4.02 6.25 4.83
C ARG A 11 4.24 4.78 5.15
N PHE A 12 5.32 4.45 5.87
CA PHE A 12 5.52 3.10 6.39
C PHE A 12 4.38 2.68 7.32
N ALA A 13 3.99 3.55 8.24
CA ALA A 13 2.91 3.27 9.18
C ALA A 13 1.55 3.10 8.47
N SER A 14 1.24 3.90 7.46
CA SER A 14 0.02 3.73 6.66
C SER A 14 0.03 2.41 5.89
N TRP A 15 1.17 2.04 5.29
CA TRP A 15 1.31 0.76 4.59
C TRP A 15 1.12 -0.43 5.53
N GLU A 16 1.75 -0.40 6.71
CA GLU A 16 1.57 -1.44 7.72
C GLU A 16 0.13 -1.51 8.23
N ARG A 17 -0.53 -0.37 8.47
CA ARG A 17 -1.93 -0.32 8.90
C ARG A 17 -2.87 -0.92 7.85
N LEU A 18 -2.67 -0.64 6.57
CA LEU A 18 -3.41 -1.29 5.50
C LEU A 18 -3.22 -2.81 5.58
N ILE A 19 -1.98 -3.30 5.61
CA ILE A 19 -1.68 -4.73 5.64
C ILE A 19 -2.36 -5.42 6.83
N CYS A 20 -2.27 -4.84 8.03
CA CYS A 20 -2.93 -5.38 9.21
C CYS A 20 -4.46 -5.49 9.04
N ARG A 21 -5.10 -4.56 8.31
CA ARG A 21 -6.55 -4.64 7.99
C ARG A 21 -6.89 -5.74 6.99
N LEU A 22 -5.97 -6.07 6.09
CA LEU A 22 -6.15 -7.14 5.11
C LEU A 22 -5.86 -8.53 5.69
N GLU A 23 -5.02 -8.61 6.72
CA GLU A 23 -4.64 -9.87 7.36
C GLU A 23 -5.80 -10.47 8.21
N PRO A 24 -5.88 -11.81 8.32
CA PRO A 24 -6.84 -12.45 9.21
C PRO A 24 -6.64 -12.07 10.68
N GLY A 25 -7.73 -11.93 11.43
CA GLY A 25 -7.67 -11.65 12.88
C GLY A 25 -7.68 -10.16 13.24
N TRP A 26 -7.86 -9.27 12.27
CA TRP A 26 -8.22 -7.88 12.55
C TRP A 26 -9.71 -7.80 12.92
N ASP A 27 -9.99 -7.47 14.18
CA ASP A 27 -11.36 -7.42 14.73
C ASP A 27 -12.15 -6.17 14.32
N GLY A 28 -11.52 -5.24 13.58
CA GLY A 28 -12.21 -4.24 12.77
C GLY A 28 -13.18 -3.33 13.53
N ASP A 29 -12.66 -2.32 14.23
CA ASP A 29 -13.52 -1.31 14.88
C ASP A 29 -13.47 0.08 14.22
N ASP A 30 -12.67 0.24 13.16
CA ASP A 30 -12.54 1.51 12.42
C ASP A 30 -13.13 1.40 11.02
N PHE A 31 -14.03 2.33 10.67
CA PHE A 31 -14.56 2.50 9.32
C PHE A 31 -13.42 2.69 8.30
N TYR A 32 -13.38 1.83 7.28
CA TYR A 32 -12.37 1.88 6.23
C TYR A 32 -13.04 1.91 4.85
N PRO A 33 -13.18 3.08 4.21
CA PRO A 33 -13.81 3.18 2.90
C PRO A 33 -12.85 2.74 1.78
N ILE A 34 -13.39 2.35 0.62
CA ILE A 34 -12.58 1.99 -0.56
C ILE A 34 -11.64 3.11 -1.03
N SER A 35 -11.99 4.39 -0.80
CA SER A 35 -11.10 5.52 -1.08
C SER A 35 -9.89 5.58 -0.14
N ALA A 36 -9.97 5.02 1.07
CA ALA A 36 -8.80 4.90 1.93
C ALA A 36 -7.80 3.86 1.39
N TYR A 37 -8.31 2.78 0.77
CA TYR A 37 -7.48 1.80 0.07
C TYR A 37 -6.72 2.44 -1.09
N ASP A 38 -7.41 3.23 -1.91
CA ASP A 38 -6.82 3.99 -3.00
C ASP A 38 -5.68 4.91 -2.51
N ASN A 39 -5.93 5.70 -1.46
CA ASN A 39 -4.93 6.58 -0.85
C ASN A 39 -3.72 5.81 -0.29
N ASP A 40 -3.93 4.64 0.30
CA ASP A 40 -2.84 3.82 0.84
C ASP A 40 -1.96 3.26 -0.30
N LEU A 41 -2.54 2.91 -1.45
CA LEU A 41 -1.80 2.48 -2.63
C LEU A 41 -0.97 3.61 -3.26
N ASP A 42 -1.55 4.82 -3.39
CA ASP A 42 -0.82 6.01 -3.84
C ASP A 42 0.32 6.37 -2.87
N SER A 43 0.06 6.26 -1.57
CA SER A 43 1.08 6.46 -0.53
C SER A 43 2.23 5.45 -0.66
N ARG A 44 1.93 4.20 -1.05
CA ARG A 44 2.95 3.17 -1.33
C ARG A 44 3.76 3.48 -2.60
N ASP A 45 3.14 4.02 -3.66
CA ASP A 45 3.87 4.52 -4.84
C ASP A 45 4.83 5.67 -4.47
N ALA A 46 4.37 6.60 -3.62
CA ALA A 46 5.20 7.71 -3.14
C ALA A 46 6.35 7.21 -2.24
N LEU A 47 6.10 6.21 -1.39
CA LEU A 47 7.14 5.57 -0.59
C LEU A 47 8.20 4.92 -1.48
N ASP A 48 7.78 4.25 -2.55
CA ASP A 48 8.70 3.62 -3.51
C ASP A 48 9.65 4.65 -4.14
N GLN A 49 9.09 5.79 -4.55
CA GLN A 49 9.86 6.89 -5.15
C GLN A 49 10.90 7.45 -4.17
N VAL A 50 10.53 7.62 -2.89
CA VAL A 50 11.48 8.06 -1.87
C VAL A 50 12.58 7.02 -1.67
N MET A 51 12.23 5.73 -1.54
CA MET A 51 13.21 4.67 -1.33
C MET A 51 14.20 4.55 -2.49
N ARG A 52 13.76 4.70 -3.74
CA ARG A 52 14.63 4.71 -4.92
C ARG A 52 15.56 5.93 -5.00
N ALA A 53 15.22 7.02 -4.32
CA ALA A 53 16.05 8.23 -4.27
C ALA A 53 17.12 8.17 -3.15
N LEU A 54 17.04 7.20 -2.24
CA LEU A 54 18.05 7.00 -1.21
C LEU A 54 19.30 6.29 -1.78
N PRO A 55 20.47 6.44 -1.14
CA PRO A 55 21.64 5.62 -1.45
C PRO A 55 21.32 4.12 -1.36
N GLU A 56 22.00 3.31 -2.18
CA GLU A 56 21.76 1.87 -2.30
C GLU A 56 21.88 1.16 -0.93
N GLU A 57 22.80 1.63 -0.08
CA GLU A 57 23.02 1.10 1.27
C GLU A 57 21.79 1.27 2.18
N ALA A 58 20.98 2.31 1.96
CA ALA A 58 19.75 2.52 2.72
C ALA A 58 18.63 1.55 2.26
N ASN A 59 18.64 1.17 0.99
CA ASN A 59 17.72 0.19 0.43
C ASN A 59 18.10 -1.25 0.81
N GLU A 60 19.38 -1.57 0.91
CA GLU A 60 19.86 -2.86 1.46
C GLU A 60 19.73 -2.92 3.00
N GLY A 61 19.66 -1.76 3.63
CA GLY A 61 19.55 -1.60 5.07
C GLY A 61 18.16 -1.88 5.66
N PRO A 62 17.95 -1.51 6.94
CA PRO A 62 16.73 -1.83 7.68
C PRO A 62 15.44 -1.33 7.03
N LEU A 63 15.49 -0.20 6.31
CA LEU A 63 14.30 0.39 5.68
C LEU A 63 13.82 -0.43 4.49
N GLY A 64 14.72 -0.84 3.58
CA GLY A 64 14.30 -1.69 2.46
C GLY A 64 13.94 -3.10 2.91
N GLN A 65 14.60 -3.64 3.93
CA GLN A 65 14.20 -4.92 4.55
C GLN A 65 12.79 -4.84 5.17
N LEU A 66 12.47 -3.74 5.86
CA LEU A 66 11.14 -3.49 6.40
C LEU A 66 10.11 -3.40 5.26
N LEU A 67 10.39 -2.61 4.22
CA LEU A 67 9.49 -2.45 3.08
C LEU A 67 9.21 -3.78 2.38
N ALA A 68 10.27 -4.56 2.10
CA ALA A 68 10.14 -5.88 1.48
C ALA A 68 9.33 -6.86 2.32
N ARG A 69 9.46 -6.80 3.66
CA ARG A 69 8.65 -7.61 4.58
C ARG A 69 7.18 -7.21 4.53
N LEU A 70 6.89 -5.91 4.52
CA LEU A 70 5.51 -5.40 4.40
C LEU A 70 4.90 -5.79 3.05
N ASP A 71 5.62 -5.60 1.94
CA ASP A 71 5.14 -6.00 0.62
C ASP A 71 4.87 -7.51 0.53
N THR A 72 5.70 -8.33 1.16
CA THR A 72 5.46 -9.79 1.25
C THR A 72 4.17 -10.11 1.99
N ARG A 73 3.90 -9.43 3.11
CA ARG A 73 2.64 -9.58 3.87
C ARG A 73 1.44 -9.13 3.05
N PHE A 74 1.55 -7.99 2.35
CA PHE A 74 0.50 -7.51 1.44
C PHE A 74 0.19 -8.55 0.35
N ARG A 75 1.21 -9.13 -0.28
CA ARG A 75 1.02 -10.20 -1.28
C ARG A 75 0.32 -11.42 -0.71
N ALA A 76 0.60 -11.78 0.54
CA ALA A 76 -0.05 -12.91 1.21
C ALA A 76 -1.53 -12.65 1.54
N ALA A 77 -1.90 -11.40 1.79
CA ALA A 77 -3.27 -10.97 2.09
C ALA A 77 -4.11 -10.61 0.84
N THR A 78 -3.53 -10.69 -0.35
CA THR A 78 -4.15 -10.28 -1.62
C THR A 78 -3.97 -11.34 -2.71
N VAL A 79 -4.80 -11.30 -3.74
CA VAL A 79 -4.67 -12.13 -4.95
C VAL A 79 -4.47 -11.25 -6.18
N PRO A 80 -3.78 -11.75 -7.24
CA PRO A 80 -3.76 -11.08 -8.53
C PRO A 80 -5.18 -10.79 -9.03
N ASP A 81 -5.37 -9.61 -9.62
CA ASP A 81 -6.65 -9.16 -10.16
C ASP A 81 -6.49 -8.79 -11.65
N PRO A 82 -6.30 -9.78 -12.54
CA PRO A 82 -6.01 -9.53 -13.95
C PRO A 82 -7.18 -8.83 -14.67
N GLU A 83 -8.40 -8.97 -14.17
CA GLU A 83 -9.58 -8.24 -14.66
C GLU A 83 -9.65 -6.79 -14.17
N LEU A 84 -8.75 -6.37 -13.28
CA LEU A 84 -8.74 -5.05 -12.65
C LEU A 84 -10.11 -4.68 -12.07
N SER A 85 -10.75 -5.62 -11.37
CA SER A 85 -12.10 -5.50 -10.83
C SER A 85 -12.33 -4.29 -9.93
N LEU A 86 -11.29 -3.81 -9.23
CA LEU A 86 -11.37 -2.63 -8.37
C LEU A 86 -11.24 -1.28 -9.10
N ARG A 87 -10.83 -1.28 -10.37
CA ARG A 87 -10.49 -0.06 -11.15
C ARG A 87 -11.60 0.98 -11.27
N PRO A 88 -12.90 0.63 -11.25
CA PRO A 88 -13.95 1.65 -11.23
C PRO A 88 -13.86 2.58 -10.01
N TRP A 89 -13.32 2.11 -8.88
CA TRP A 89 -13.28 2.80 -7.60
C TRP A 89 -11.87 3.13 -7.08
N VAL A 90 -10.87 2.34 -7.48
CA VAL A 90 -9.47 2.45 -7.02
C VAL A 90 -8.63 2.83 -8.23
N ARG A 91 -8.10 4.06 -8.25
CA ARG A 91 -7.42 4.64 -9.41
C ARG A 91 -6.22 5.47 -8.94
N PRO A 92 -5.02 5.21 -9.46
CA PRO A 92 -3.86 6.03 -9.13
C PRO A 92 -4.13 7.51 -9.38
N THR A 93 -3.75 8.37 -8.42
CA THR A 93 -3.90 9.81 -8.58
C THR A 93 -2.96 10.36 -9.65
N THR A 94 -1.81 9.71 -9.86
CA THR A 94 -0.88 10.06 -10.95
C THR A 94 -1.28 9.40 -12.26
N GLU A 95 -1.41 10.20 -13.33
CA GLU A 95 -1.59 9.69 -14.69
C GLU A 95 -0.34 8.93 -15.14
N ARG A 96 -0.38 7.60 -15.01
CA ARG A 96 0.63 6.67 -15.53
C ARG A 96 -0.05 5.55 -16.31
N PRO A 97 0.61 5.00 -17.35
CA PRO A 97 0.14 3.80 -18.03
C PRO A 97 -0.06 2.64 -17.03
N GLU A 98 -1.07 1.81 -17.27
CA GLU A 98 -1.42 0.67 -16.41
C GLU A 98 -0.23 -0.30 -16.25
N GLU A 99 0.59 -0.44 -17.29
CA GLU A 99 1.78 -1.28 -17.30
C GLU A 99 2.84 -0.81 -16.30
N GLU A 100 2.91 0.51 -16.06
CA GLU A 100 3.90 1.14 -15.18
C GLU A 100 3.48 1.18 -13.70
N LEU A 101 2.21 0.87 -13.42
CA LEU A 101 1.71 0.82 -12.04
C LEU A 101 2.37 -0.31 -11.25
N GLY A 102 2.70 0.00 -9.99
CA GLY A 102 3.18 -0.96 -9.02
C GLY A 102 2.24 -2.15 -8.90
N GLU A 103 2.79 -3.33 -8.58
CA GLU A 103 2.02 -4.57 -8.57
C GLU A 103 0.83 -4.54 -7.60
N TRP A 104 0.85 -3.70 -6.57
CA TRP A 104 -0.24 -3.55 -5.60
C TRP A 104 -1.54 -3.05 -6.23
N TRP A 105 -1.48 -2.27 -7.31
CA TRP A 105 -2.64 -1.83 -8.09
C TRP A 105 -3.31 -2.94 -8.89
N LYS A 106 -2.60 -4.05 -9.12
CA LYS A 106 -3.02 -5.20 -9.93
C LYS A 106 -3.48 -6.37 -9.04
N ARG A 107 -3.84 -6.08 -7.79
CA ARG A 107 -4.21 -7.05 -6.78
C ARG A 107 -5.45 -6.58 -6.02
N LYS A 108 -6.24 -7.55 -5.56
CA LYS A 108 -7.38 -7.31 -4.68
C LYS A 108 -7.23 -8.04 -3.36
N PRO A 109 -7.75 -7.49 -2.24
CA PRO A 109 -7.81 -8.19 -0.97
C PRO A 109 -8.49 -9.55 -1.08
N VAL A 110 -7.97 -10.56 -0.36
CA VAL A 110 -8.66 -11.85 -0.19
C VAL A 110 -9.97 -11.66 0.57
N ARG A 111 -9.94 -10.81 1.60
CA ARG A 111 -11.10 -10.35 2.35
C ARG A 111 -11.20 -8.84 2.20
N VAL A 112 -12.35 -8.38 1.74
CA VAL A 112 -12.61 -6.95 1.57
C VAL A 112 -12.81 -6.30 2.96
N PRO A 113 -12.04 -5.24 3.30
CA PRO A 113 -12.13 -4.57 4.60
C PRO A 113 -13.17 -3.44 4.64
N TRP A 114 -13.72 -3.01 3.50
CA TRP A 114 -14.75 -1.97 3.42
C TRP A 114 -16.17 -2.56 3.43
N PRO A 115 -17.15 -1.83 4.00
CA PRO A 115 -18.55 -2.25 3.98
C PRO A 115 -19.14 -2.27 2.55
N GLU A 116 -20.12 -3.13 2.31
CA GLU A 116 -20.93 -3.19 1.07
C GLU A 116 -21.85 -1.97 0.90
#